data_AF-A0A536L8E2-F1
#
_entry.id   AF-A0A536L8E2-F1
#
_cell.length_a   1.000
_cell.length_b   1.000
_cell.length_c   1.000
_cell.angle_alpha   90.00
_cell.angle_beta   90.00
_cell.angle_gamma   90.00
#
_symmetry.space_group_name_H-M   'P 1'
#
loop_
_entity.id
_entity.type
_entity.pdbx_description
1 polymer ?
#
loop_
_entity_poly.entity_id
_entity_poly.type
_entity_poly.pdbx_seq_one_letter_code
_entity_poly.pdbx_strand_id
1 'polypeptide(L)'
;MPSRMLPVAGTRAIIRGCVALGKGRRERRGYRFHRQTRSYIWYDDHQGEDQPMDNRPIGVFDSGVGGLSIWRAMRRMLPQESLIFFADSGHVPYGEKSTAELHDLTGRIAGFLIERDVKMIVVACNTATVHAIGYLRETLPAIPFVGVVPVVKTLARRTRTGTIAVLSTPATAQSPYLAG
;
A
#
# COMPACT_ATOMS: atom_id res chain seq x y z
N MET A 1 -8.59 42.28 10.17
CA MET A 1 -9.06 42.53 11.55
C MET A 1 -8.37 41.53 12.47
N PRO A 2 -7.96 41.89 13.71
CA PRO A 2 -6.99 41.10 14.45
C PRO A 2 -7.60 39.80 14.98
N SER A 3 -6.81 38.75 14.83
CA SER A 3 -7.01 37.38 15.30
C SER A 3 -7.13 37.34 16.83
N ARG A 4 -8.16 36.66 17.33
CA ARG A 4 -8.30 36.31 18.74
C ARG A 4 -7.50 35.04 19.02
N MET A 5 -6.59 35.11 19.97
CA MET A 5 -5.82 33.99 20.50
C MET A 5 -6.72 33.22 21.49
N LEU A 6 -6.92 31.93 21.28
CA LEU A 6 -7.50 31.03 22.29
C LEU A 6 -6.57 29.83 22.49
N PRO A 7 -6.25 29.45 23.74
CA PRO A 7 -5.42 28.29 24.02
C PRO A 7 -6.27 27.02 23.95
N VAL A 8 -5.84 26.03 23.17
CA VAL A 8 -6.41 24.67 23.28
C VAL A 8 -5.61 23.93 24.34
N ALA A 9 -6.25 23.77 25.49
CA ALA A 9 -5.74 23.01 26.61
C ALA A 9 -5.76 21.51 26.30
N GLY A 10 -4.64 20.85 26.58
CA GLY A 10 -4.61 19.49 27.12
C GLY A 10 -5.03 18.34 26.19
N THR A 11 -4.03 17.73 25.54
CA THR A 11 -4.04 16.27 25.36
C THR A 11 -2.68 15.74 25.79
N ARG A 12 -2.66 15.04 26.94
CA ARG A 12 -1.49 14.36 27.47
C ARG A 12 -1.10 13.23 26.51
N ALA A 13 0.09 13.33 25.91
CA ALA A 13 0.75 12.19 25.29
C ALA A 13 1.13 11.18 26.39
N ILE A 14 0.51 10.00 26.37
CA ILE A 14 1.01 8.84 27.13
C ILE A 14 2.16 8.26 26.32
N ILE A 15 3.38 8.76 26.57
CA ILE A 15 4.61 8.14 26.08
C ILE A 15 5.01 7.09 27.12
N ARG A 16 4.79 5.81 26.81
CA ARG A 16 5.43 4.72 27.55
C ARG A 16 6.88 4.58 27.07
N GLY A 17 7.77 5.25 27.81
CA GLY A 17 9.09 4.80 28.25
C GLY A 17 10.08 4.23 27.24
N CYS A 18 11.15 4.99 26.96
CA CYS A 18 12.50 4.44 26.91
C CYS A 18 13.41 5.30 27.79
N VAL A 19 14.09 4.66 28.73
CA VAL A 19 14.89 5.26 29.81
C VAL A 19 16.20 5.82 29.26
N ALA A 20 16.52 7.07 29.62
CA ALA A 20 17.85 7.67 29.46
C ALA A 20 18.60 7.64 30.80
N LEU A 21 19.85 7.18 30.80
CA LEU A 21 20.79 7.30 31.92
C LEU A 21 22.13 7.83 31.39
N GLY A 22 22.63 8.92 31.98
CA GLY A 22 24.02 9.36 31.78
C GLY A 22 24.25 10.87 31.94
N LYS A 23 24.58 11.29 33.16
CA LYS A 23 24.85 12.69 33.60
C LYS A 23 26.22 13.22 33.14
N GLY A 24 26.34 14.54 32.98
CA GLY A 24 27.64 15.23 32.98
C GLY A 24 27.54 16.75 32.88
N ARG A 25 27.55 17.45 34.03
CA ARG A 25 27.72 18.92 34.15
C ARG A 25 29.18 19.33 33.88
N ARG A 26 29.41 20.41 33.12
CA ARG A 26 30.16 21.59 33.61
C ARG A 26 30.03 22.78 32.67
N GLU A 27 29.97 23.94 33.30
CA GLU A 27 29.66 25.26 32.80
C GLU A 27 30.95 26.05 32.52
N ARG A 28 30.91 26.95 31.51
CA ARG A 28 31.53 28.30 31.42
C ARG A 28 32.20 28.59 30.07
N ARG A 29 31.51 29.37 29.23
CA ARG A 29 31.92 30.70 28.68
C ARG A 29 31.04 31.08 27.48
N GLY A 30 30.35 32.21 27.65
CA GLY A 30 29.64 33.03 26.66
C GLY A 30 29.39 32.48 25.25
N TYR A 31 28.25 31.83 25.05
CA TYR A 31 27.49 31.82 23.78
C TYR A 31 26.00 31.65 24.11
N ARG A 32 25.16 32.61 23.74
CA ARG A 32 23.70 32.47 23.80
C ARG A 32 23.26 31.84 22.47
N PHE A 33 23.03 30.53 22.46
CA PHE A 33 22.43 29.84 21.32
C PHE A 33 20.95 30.26 21.22
N HIS A 34 20.66 31.16 20.29
CA HIS A 34 19.31 31.31 19.75
C HIS A 34 19.21 30.35 18.57
N ARG A 35 18.53 29.21 18.73
CA ARG A 35 18.21 28.36 17.58
C ARG A 35 17.16 29.06 16.74
N GLN A 36 17.67 29.76 15.73
CA GLN A 36 16.93 30.33 14.63
C GLN A 36 17.01 29.33 13.48
N THR A 37 15.90 28.69 13.14
CA THR A 37 15.66 28.26 11.76
C THR A 37 14.28 28.77 11.38
N ARG A 38 14.29 29.93 10.69
CA ARG A 38 13.19 30.38 9.84
C ARG A 38 12.95 29.29 8.80
N SER A 39 11.87 28.54 8.96
CA SER A 39 11.29 27.75 7.88
C SER A 39 9.97 28.43 7.54
N TYR A 40 9.97 29.28 6.52
CA TYR A 40 8.72 29.72 5.91
C TYR A 40 8.22 28.54 5.07
N ILE A 41 7.19 27.86 5.56
CA ILE A 41 6.44 26.91 4.75
C ILE A 41 5.39 27.74 4.02
N TRP A 42 5.51 27.80 2.69
CA TRP A 42 4.39 28.19 1.84
C TRP A 42 3.43 27.01 1.84
N TYR A 43 2.26 27.16 2.47
CA TYR A 43 1.12 26.32 2.16
C TYR A 43 0.45 26.98 0.95
N ASP A 44 0.40 26.27 -0.18
CA ASP A 44 -0.65 26.55 -1.14
C ASP A 44 -1.97 26.21 -0.43
N ASP A 45 -2.93 27.13 -0.48
CA ASP A 45 -4.24 27.01 0.16
C ASP A 45 -5.08 25.98 -0.61
N HIS A 46 -4.68 24.72 -0.51
CA HIS A 46 -5.59 23.61 -0.61
C HIS A 46 -5.78 23.12 0.81
N GLN A 47 -6.91 23.53 1.39
CA GLN A 47 -7.52 23.03 2.62
C GLN A 47 -7.30 21.52 2.79
N GLY A 48 -6.15 21.16 3.36
CA GLY A 48 -5.80 19.81 3.74
C GLY A 48 -6.28 19.62 5.15
N GLU A 49 -7.57 19.31 5.29
CA GLU A 49 -8.11 18.73 6.51
C GLU A 49 -7.15 17.61 6.95
N ASP A 50 -6.67 17.64 8.20
CA ASP A 50 -5.96 16.53 8.83
C ASP A 50 -6.92 15.33 8.80
N GLN A 51 -6.97 14.61 7.68
CA GLN A 51 -7.83 13.45 7.55
C GLN A 51 -7.32 12.42 8.55
N PRO A 52 -8.18 11.93 9.47
CA PRO A 52 -7.78 10.91 10.42
C PRO A 52 -7.21 9.72 9.65
N MET A 53 -6.01 9.27 10.02
CA MET A 53 -5.37 8.12 9.40
C MET A 53 -6.33 6.92 9.45
N ASP A 54 -6.75 6.45 8.28
CA ASP A 54 -7.61 5.27 8.16
C ASP A 54 -6.81 4.03 8.60
N ASN A 55 -7.04 3.59 9.83
CA ASN A 55 -6.32 2.47 10.46
C ASN A 55 -6.85 1.10 10.04
N ARG A 56 -7.86 1.05 9.17
CA ARG A 56 -8.38 -0.20 8.62
C ARG A 56 -7.31 -0.97 7.83
N PRO A 57 -7.35 -2.30 7.82
CA PRO A 57 -6.35 -3.11 7.14
C PRO A 57 -6.37 -2.95 5.61
N ILE A 58 -5.24 -3.27 4.99
CA ILE A 58 -5.14 -3.51 3.55
C ILE A 58 -5.37 -5.00 3.30
N GLY A 59 -6.38 -5.33 2.50
CA GLY A 59 -6.59 -6.68 2.00
C GLY A 59 -5.59 -7.00 0.90
N VAL A 60 -5.04 -8.20 0.90
CA VAL A 60 -4.13 -8.69 -0.13
C VAL A 60 -4.56 -10.10 -0.48
N PHE A 61 -4.75 -10.42 -1.76
CA PHE A 61 -5.05 -11.79 -2.16
C PHE A 61 -4.25 -12.29 -3.35
N ASP A 62 -3.99 -13.58 -3.36
CA ASP A 62 -3.36 -14.30 -4.48
C ASP A 62 -4.08 -15.65 -4.68
N SER A 63 -3.88 -16.26 -5.86
CA SER A 63 -4.40 -17.60 -6.13
C SER A 63 -3.73 -18.67 -5.26
N GLY A 64 -2.55 -18.41 -4.68
CA GLY A 64 -1.90 -19.33 -3.76
C GLY A 64 -0.86 -18.63 -2.89
N VAL A 65 0.26 -19.32 -2.62
CA VAL A 65 1.33 -18.80 -1.76
C VAL A 65 2.29 -17.82 -2.46
N GLY A 66 2.19 -17.65 -3.79
CA GLY A 66 3.10 -16.82 -4.57
C GLY A 66 3.08 -15.34 -4.17
N GLY A 67 1.91 -14.86 -3.76
CA GLY A 67 1.65 -13.51 -3.27
C GLY A 67 2.35 -13.17 -1.95
N LEU A 68 2.90 -14.17 -1.23
CA LEU A 68 3.68 -13.90 -0.02
C LEU A 68 4.91 -13.03 -0.28
N SER A 69 5.47 -13.06 -1.50
CA SER A 69 6.56 -12.17 -1.90
C SER A 69 6.15 -10.69 -1.86
N ILE A 70 4.96 -10.38 -2.39
CA ILE A 70 4.35 -9.04 -2.38
C ILE A 70 3.98 -8.66 -0.95
N TRP A 71 3.33 -9.56 -0.20
CA TRP A 71 3.00 -9.32 1.20
C TRP A 71 4.25 -8.98 2.04
N ARG A 72 5.35 -9.73 1.87
CA ARG A 72 6.63 -9.46 2.56
C ARG A 72 7.25 -8.12 2.15
N ALA A 73 7.06 -7.67 0.91
CA ALA A 73 7.50 -6.35 0.48
C ALA A 73 6.66 -5.25 1.11
N MET A 74 5.33 -5.41 1.12
CA MET A 74 4.39 -4.49 1.75
C MET A 74 4.67 -4.34 3.24
N ARG A 75 4.85 -5.44 3.99
CA ARG A 75 5.20 -5.40 5.42
C ARG A 75 6.47 -4.60 5.71
N ARG A 76 7.44 -4.63 4.81
CA ARG A 76 8.71 -3.88 4.95
C ARG A 76 8.55 -2.40 4.60
N MET A 77 7.80 -2.09 3.55
CA MET A 77 7.60 -0.72 3.07
C MET A 77 6.54 0.05 3.87
N LEU A 78 5.58 -0.66 4.44
CA LEU A 78 4.42 -0.14 5.17
C LEU A 78 4.34 -0.78 6.57
N PRO A 79 5.34 -0.55 7.45
CA PRO A 79 5.42 -1.23 8.74
C PRO A 79 4.29 -0.84 9.71
N GLN A 80 3.64 0.30 9.48
CA GLN A 80 2.52 0.79 10.29
C GLN A 80 1.15 0.31 9.78
N GLU A 81 1.11 -0.36 8.62
CA GLU A 81 -0.14 -0.84 8.03
C GLU A 81 -0.49 -2.25 8.51
N SER A 82 -1.76 -2.44 8.86
CA SER A 82 -2.33 -3.76 9.11
C SER A 82 -2.64 -4.44 7.78
N LEU A 83 -2.24 -5.69 7.60
CA LEU A 83 -2.46 -6.44 6.35
C LEU A 83 -3.27 -7.71 6.63
N ILE A 84 -4.27 -7.99 5.79
CA ILE A 84 -4.99 -9.26 5.75
C ILE A 84 -4.61 -9.95 4.45
N PHE A 85 -4.03 -11.15 4.53
CA PHE A 85 -3.64 -11.94 3.35
C PHE A 85 -4.60 -13.12 3.15
N PHE A 86 -5.10 -13.28 1.93
CA PHE A 86 -5.92 -14.42 1.51
C PHE A 86 -5.22 -15.18 0.38
N ALA A 87 -4.99 -16.48 0.57
CA ALA A 87 -4.45 -17.37 -0.45
C ALA A 87 -5.54 -18.35 -0.89
N ASP A 88 -5.95 -18.29 -2.17
CA ASP A 88 -6.98 -19.16 -2.70
C ASP A 88 -6.45 -20.53 -3.18
N SER A 89 -5.67 -21.19 -2.34
CA SER A 89 -4.99 -22.44 -2.68
C SER A 89 -5.94 -23.56 -3.14
N GLY A 90 -7.23 -23.47 -2.79
CA GLY A 90 -8.26 -24.44 -3.19
C GLY A 90 -8.66 -24.39 -4.67
N HIS A 91 -8.37 -23.29 -5.37
CA HIS A 91 -8.76 -23.10 -6.78
C HIS A 91 -7.58 -22.87 -7.72
N VAL A 92 -6.35 -23.18 -7.27
CA VAL A 92 -5.16 -23.21 -8.12
C VAL A 92 -5.31 -24.30 -9.20
N PRO A 93 -4.83 -24.10 -10.43
CA PRO A 93 -4.22 -22.87 -10.95
C PRO A 93 -5.26 -21.91 -11.55
N TYR A 94 -5.12 -20.61 -11.28
CA TYR A 94 -5.94 -19.58 -11.92
C TYR A 94 -5.67 -19.43 -13.42
N GLY A 95 -4.48 -19.82 -13.88
CA GLY A 95 -4.08 -19.70 -15.28
C GLY A 95 -4.87 -20.57 -16.27
N GLU A 96 -5.63 -21.54 -15.77
CA GLU A 96 -6.45 -22.47 -16.56
C GLU A 96 -7.94 -22.13 -16.50
N LYS A 97 -8.32 -21.12 -15.71
CA LYS A 97 -9.71 -20.74 -15.49
C LYS A 97 -10.18 -19.75 -16.55
N SER A 98 -11.46 -19.84 -16.91
CA SER A 98 -12.12 -18.85 -17.75
C SER A 98 -12.23 -17.50 -17.05
N THR A 99 -12.38 -16.44 -17.83
CA THR A 99 -12.57 -15.08 -17.30
C THR A 99 -13.78 -14.99 -16.36
N ALA A 100 -14.89 -15.67 -16.69
CA ALA A 100 -16.10 -15.69 -15.86
C ALA A 100 -15.86 -16.37 -14.50
N GLU A 101 -15.14 -17.51 -14.49
CA GLU A 101 -14.74 -18.16 -13.24
C GLU A 101 -13.81 -17.27 -12.40
N LEU A 102 -12.86 -16.58 -13.04
CA LEU A 102 -11.99 -15.64 -12.34
C LEU A 102 -12.76 -14.47 -11.75
N HIS A 103 -13.77 -13.93 -12.44
CA HIS A 103 -14.64 -12.87 -11.92
C HIS A 103 -15.41 -13.33 -10.67
N ASP A 104 -16.00 -14.51 -10.71
CA ASP A 104 -16.73 -15.10 -9.59
C ASP A 104 -15.81 -15.38 -8.38
N LEU A 105 -14.69 -16.07 -8.59
CA LEU A 105 -13.72 -16.38 -7.53
C LEU A 105 -13.17 -15.10 -6.89
N THR A 106 -12.71 -14.14 -7.70
CA THR A 106 -12.14 -12.89 -7.18
C THR A 106 -13.18 -12.00 -6.52
N GLY A 107 -14.42 -12.00 -7.01
CA GLY A 107 -15.54 -11.30 -6.38
C GLY A 107 -15.85 -11.83 -4.97
N ARG A 108 -15.87 -13.15 -4.79
CA ARG A 108 -16.05 -13.78 -3.46
C ARG A 108 -14.94 -13.42 -2.49
N ILE A 109 -13.69 -13.46 -2.96
CA ILE A 109 -12.52 -13.07 -2.14
C ILE A 109 -12.60 -11.58 -1.77
N ALA A 110 -12.97 -10.72 -2.73
CA ALA A 110 -13.15 -9.30 -2.46
C ALA A 110 -14.26 -9.06 -1.41
N GLY A 111 -15.41 -9.72 -1.55
CA GLY A 111 -16.49 -9.67 -0.56
C GLY A 111 -16.01 -10.09 0.84
N PHE A 112 -15.31 -11.21 0.95
CA PHE A 112 -14.71 -11.69 2.20
C PHE A 112 -13.75 -10.66 2.84
N LEU A 113 -12.94 -9.97 2.04
CA LEU A 113 -12.02 -8.94 2.53
C LEU A 113 -12.77 -7.68 2.95
N ILE A 114 -13.81 -7.28 2.21
CA ILE A 114 -14.67 -6.14 2.53
C ILE A 114 -15.39 -6.37 3.86
N GLU A 115 -15.89 -7.58 4.12
CA GLU A 115 -16.48 -7.97 5.41
C GLU A 115 -15.50 -7.85 6.59
N ARG A 116 -14.19 -7.83 6.33
CA ARG A 116 -13.13 -7.60 7.31
C ARG A 116 -12.73 -6.14 7.45
N ASP A 117 -13.56 -5.25 6.91
CA ASP A 117 -13.42 -3.80 6.97
C ASP A 117 -12.05 -3.33 6.45
N VAL A 118 -11.65 -3.80 5.27
CA VAL A 118 -10.42 -3.32 4.61
C VAL A 118 -10.66 -1.95 3.98
N LYS A 119 -9.64 -1.08 4.01
CA LYS A 119 -9.68 0.22 3.30
C LYS A 119 -9.35 0.13 1.82
N MET A 120 -8.66 -0.93 1.40
CA MET A 120 -8.32 -1.19 0.01
C MET A 120 -7.93 -2.66 -0.19
N ILE A 121 -7.92 -3.12 -1.44
CA ILE A 121 -7.55 -4.49 -1.80
C ILE A 121 -6.41 -4.49 -2.83
N VAL A 122 -5.37 -5.27 -2.54
CA VAL A 122 -4.26 -5.56 -3.44
C VAL A 122 -4.46 -6.94 -4.07
N VAL A 123 -4.60 -6.97 -5.39
CA VAL A 123 -4.61 -8.18 -6.21
C VAL A 123 -3.16 -8.56 -6.47
N ALA A 124 -2.61 -9.49 -5.68
CA ALA A 124 -1.22 -9.93 -5.75
C ALA A 124 -0.97 -11.03 -6.80
N CYS A 125 -2.04 -11.60 -7.38
CA CYS A 125 -1.96 -12.54 -8.48
C CYS A 125 -1.83 -11.79 -9.82
N ASN A 126 -0.81 -12.10 -10.62
CA ASN A 126 -0.69 -11.54 -11.98
C ASN A 126 -1.89 -11.95 -12.86
N THR A 127 -2.29 -13.22 -12.85
CA THR A 127 -3.43 -13.70 -13.64
C THR A 127 -4.73 -13.00 -13.23
N ALA A 128 -5.02 -12.90 -11.93
CA ALA A 128 -6.21 -12.19 -11.47
C ALA A 128 -6.15 -10.69 -11.76
N THR A 129 -4.97 -10.07 -11.66
CA THR A 129 -4.81 -8.65 -12.01
C THR A 129 -5.16 -8.42 -13.47
N VAL A 130 -4.64 -9.25 -14.36
CA VAL A 130 -4.86 -9.11 -15.80
C VAL A 130 -6.32 -9.32 -16.19
N HIS A 131 -6.99 -10.33 -15.62
CA HIS A 131 -8.30 -10.78 -16.10
C HIS A 131 -9.49 -10.28 -15.28
N ALA A 132 -9.29 -9.89 -14.02
CA ALA A 132 -10.38 -9.59 -13.10
C ALA A 132 -10.33 -8.19 -12.47
N ILE A 133 -9.20 -7.46 -12.48
CA ILE A 133 -9.15 -6.18 -11.76
C ILE A 133 -10.07 -5.10 -12.35
N GLY A 134 -10.29 -5.11 -13.67
CA GLY A 134 -11.24 -4.20 -14.32
C GLY A 134 -12.66 -4.47 -13.82
N TYR A 135 -13.09 -5.73 -13.90
CA TYR A 135 -14.37 -6.21 -13.37
C TYR A 135 -14.56 -5.84 -11.89
N LEU A 136 -13.55 -6.06 -11.03
CA LEU A 136 -13.64 -5.72 -9.61
C LEU A 136 -13.82 -4.21 -9.39
N ARG A 137 -13.14 -3.37 -10.15
CA ARG A 137 -13.28 -1.90 -10.05
C ARG A 137 -14.64 -1.41 -10.53
N GLU A 138 -15.19 -2.05 -11.56
CA GLU A 138 -16.51 -1.72 -12.10
C GLU A 138 -17.63 -2.16 -11.14
N THR A 139 -17.52 -3.35 -10.57
CA THR A 139 -18.56 -3.94 -9.71
C THR A 139 -18.49 -3.49 -8.26
N LEU A 140 -17.31 -3.13 -7.76
CA LEU A 140 -17.08 -2.72 -6.37
C LEU A 140 -16.39 -1.34 -6.31
N PRO A 141 -17.01 -0.27 -6.84
CA PRO A 141 -16.36 1.04 -7.00
C PRO A 141 -16.06 1.75 -5.67
N ALA A 142 -16.70 1.33 -4.58
CA ALA A 142 -16.49 1.91 -3.25
C ALA A 142 -15.15 1.51 -2.61
N ILE A 143 -14.48 0.46 -3.13
CA ILE A 143 -13.19 0.00 -2.61
C ILE A 143 -12.08 0.20 -3.65
N PRO A 144 -10.96 0.83 -3.27
CA PRO A 144 -9.79 0.92 -4.13
C PRO A 144 -9.13 -0.45 -4.37
N PHE A 145 -8.89 -0.77 -5.64
CA PHE A 145 -8.15 -1.96 -6.05
C PHE A 145 -6.80 -1.61 -6.68
N VAL A 146 -5.72 -2.22 -6.17
CA VAL A 146 -4.37 -2.13 -6.73
C VAL A 146 -3.95 -3.51 -7.24
N GLY A 147 -3.57 -3.58 -8.51
CA GLY A 147 -3.12 -4.82 -9.13
C GLY A 147 -1.61 -4.85 -9.29
N VAL A 148 -1.06 -6.05 -9.41
CA VAL A 148 0.31 -6.23 -9.87
C VAL A 148 0.36 -6.37 -11.39
N VAL A 149 1.07 -5.45 -12.02
CA VAL A 149 1.31 -5.51 -13.47
C VAL A 149 2.53 -6.41 -13.71
N PRO A 150 2.55 -7.22 -14.79
CA PRO A 150 3.76 -7.91 -15.20
C PRO A 150 4.97 -6.97 -15.21
N VAL A 151 6.11 -7.43 -14.68
CA VAL A 151 7.33 -6.61 -14.45
C VAL A 151 7.95 -6.06 -15.76
N VAL A 152 7.38 -6.42 -16.91
CA VAL A 152 7.80 -6.08 -18.28
C VAL A 152 8.10 -4.60 -18.44
N LYS A 153 7.21 -3.69 -18.03
CA LYS A 153 7.46 -2.24 -18.18
C LYS A 153 8.69 -1.78 -17.41
N THR A 154 8.94 -2.37 -16.25
CA THR A 154 10.12 -2.07 -15.43
C THR A 154 11.38 -2.72 -15.99
N LEU A 155 11.28 -3.94 -16.51
CA LEU A 155 12.37 -4.64 -17.17
C LEU A 155 12.79 -3.93 -18.47
N ALA A 156 11.84 -3.47 -19.28
CA ALA A 156 12.09 -2.73 -20.51
C ALA A 156 12.89 -1.45 -20.28
N ARG A 157 12.69 -0.75 -19.15
CA ARG A 157 13.48 0.44 -18.78
C ARG A 157 14.89 0.11 -18.26
N ARG A 158 15.16 -1.14 -17.89
CA ARG A 158 16.41 -1.55 -17.23
C ARG A 158 17.26 -2.49 -18.07
N THR A 159 16.69 -3.12 -19.09
CA THR A 159 17.41 -4.05 -19.96
C THR A 159 18.50 -3.32 -20.73
N ARG A 160 19.67 -3.95 -20.84
CA ARG A 160 20.81 -3.45 -21.62
C ARG A 160 20.82 -4.00 -23.05
N THR A 161 20.23 -5.19 -23.24
CA THR A 161 20.25 -5.92 -24.51
C THR A 161 18.96 -5.75 -25.31
N GLY A 162 17.90 -5.22 -24.71
CA GLY A 162 16.57 -5.13 -25.32
C GLY A 162 15.77 -6.44 -25.29
N THR A 163 16.42 -7.58 -25.00
CA THR A 163 15.77 -8.89 -24.94
C THR A 163 15.30 -9.22 -23.52
N ILE A 164 14.04 -9.61 -23.36
CA ILE A 164 13.44 -10.00 -22.08
C ILE A 164 12.69 -11.32 -22.27
N ALA A 165 13.04 -12.34 -21.48
CA ALA A 165 12.27 -13.58 -21.41
C ALA A 165 11.25 -13.49 -20.26
N VAL A 166 10.00 -13.84 -20.53
CA VAL A 166 8.91 -13.82 -19.55
C VAL A 166 8.36 -15.23 -19.38
N LEU A 167 8.52 -15.79 -18.19
CA LEU A 167 7.84 -17.03 -17.80
C LEU A 167 6.50 -16.66 -17.19
N SER A 168 5.42 -17.09 -17.83
CA SER A 168 4.06 -16.73 -17.39
C SER A 168 3.07 -17.84 -17.71
N THR A 169 1.91 -17.81 -17.04
CA THR A 169 0.81 -18.74 -17.35
C THR A 169 0.21 -18.41 -18.73
N PRO A 170 -0.41 -19.37 -19.44
CA PRO A 170 -1.03 -19.13 -20.74
C PRO A 170 -2.00 -17.94 -20.73
N ALA A 171 -2.83 -17.84 -19.69
CA ALA A 171 -3.74 -16.71 -19.50
C ALA A 171 -3.00 -15.36 -19.40
N THR A 172 -1.86 -15.29 -18.72
CA THR A 172 -1.06 -14.06 -18.65
C THR A 172 -0.38 -13.75 -19.99
N ALA A 173 0.13 -14.77 -20.68
CA ALA A 173 0.84 -14.64 -21.96
C ALA A 173 -0.05 -14.06 -23.08
N GLN A 174 -1.34 -14.40 -23.09
CA GLN A 174 -2.31 -13.94 -24.10
C GLN A 174 -2.87 -12.54 -23.83
N SER A 175 -2.43 -11.88 -22.75
CA SER A 175 -2.96 -10.57 -22.36
C SER A 175 -2.33 -9.41 -23.14
N PRO A 176 -3.00 -8.25 -23.24
CA PRO A 176 -2.43 -7.03 -23.84
C PRO A 176 -1.14 -6.54 -23.19
N TYR A 177 -0.78 -7.03 -22.00
CA TYR A 177 0.47 -6.69 -21.33
C TYR A 177 1.70 -7.39 -21.94
N LEU A 178 1.49 -8.48 -22.68
CA LEU A 178 2.53 -9.30 -23.31
C LEU A 178 2.31 -9.51 -24.80
N ALA A 179 1.09 -9.34 -25.29
CA ALA A 179 0.79 -9.24 -26.71
C ALA A 179 1.33 -7.89 -27.21
N GLY A 180 2.53 -7.93 -27.80
CA GLY A 180 3.20 -6.79 -28.42
C GLY A 180 2.44 -6.24 -29.61
#